data_AF-A0A916DVH5-F1
#
_entry.id   AF-A0A916DVH5-F1
#
_cell.length_a   1.000
_cell.length_b   1.000
_cell.length_c   1.000
_cell.angle_alpha   90.00
_cell.angle_beta   90.00
_cell.angle_gamma   90.00
#
_symmetry.space_group_name_H-M   'P 1'
#
loop_
_entity.id
_entity.type
_entity.pdbx_description
1 polymer ?
#
loop_
_entity_poly.entity_id
_entity_poly.type
_entity_poly.pdbx_seq_one_letter_code
_entity_poly.pdbx_strand_id
1 'polypeptide(L)'
;MKNTTLRVIQLTLLILVIIAVTSLVADAQCPMCRMSAESNLKNGGTAAAGLNKGIIYLLIIPYIMISTIGYLWWRNRRLVQEQEQEDEIRSLLEPHDLVISSTEFNEKIEQ
;
A
#
# COMPACT_ATOMS: atom_id res chain seq x y z
N MET A 1 -15.37 -24.82 1.31
CA MET A 1 -14.55 -23.59 1.23
C MET A 1 -13.70 -23.33 2.48
N LYS A 2 -14.25 -23.46 3.71
CA LYS A 2 -13.51 -23.20 4.97
C LYS A 2 -12.19 -23.98 5.13
N ASN A 3 -12.11 -25.24 4.68
CA ASN A 3 -10.87 -26.05 4.78
C ASN A 3 -9.75 -25.57 3.86
N THR A 4 -10.08 -25.04 2.68
CA THR A 4 -9.09 -24.46 1.77
C THR A 4 -8.55 -23.17 2.36
N THR A 5 -9.41 -22.33 2.94
CA THR A 5 -9.02 -21.11 3.63
C THR A 5 -8.15 -21.41 4.86
N LEU A 6 -8.51 -22.43 5.66
CA LEU A 6 -7.73 -22.85 6.83
C LEU A 6 -6.34 -23.38 6.44
N ARG A 7 -6.25 -24.16 5.35
CA ARG A 7 -4.97 -24.63 4.81
C ARG A 7 -4.10 -23.49 4.27
N VAL A 8 -4.71 -22.52 3.59
CA VAL A 8 -3.99 -21.32 3.12
C VAL A 8 -3.45 -20.53 4.33
N ILE A 9 -4.25 -20.31 5.37
CA ILE A 9 -3.82 -19.62 6.59
C ILE A 9 -2.66 -20.37 7.26
N GLN A 10 -2.76 -21.70 7.40
CA GLN A 10 -1.69 -22.53 7.96
C GLN A 10 -0.39 -22.45 7.15
N LEU A 11 -0.47 -22.50 5.81
CA LEU A 11 0.69 -22.37 4.93
C LEU A 11 1.31 -20.96 5.03
N THR A 12 0.47 -19.93 5.11
CA THR A 12 0.94 -18.54 5.23
C THR A 12 1.68 -18.33 6.57
N LEU A 13 1.13 -18.85 7.67
CA LEU A 13 1.77 -18.83 8.99
C LEU A 13 3.09 -19.61 9.00
N LEU A 14 3.12 -20.80 8.39
CA LEU A 14 4.32 -21.63 8.30
C LEU A 14 5.45 -20.89 7.56
N ILE A 15 5.14 -20.28 6.41
CA ILE A 15 6.10 -19.49 5.63
C ILE A 15 6.64 -18.31 6.43
N LEU A 16 5.77 -17.62 7.17
CA LEU A 16 6.14 -16.47 7.98
C LEU A 16 7.07 -16.87 9.14
N VAL A 17 6.81 -18.01 9.78
CA VAL A 17 7.69 -18.59 10.81
C VAL A 17 9.04 -19.00 10.22
N ILE A 18 9.06 -19.63 9.04
CA ILE A 18 10.30 -20.02 8.36
C ILE A 18 11.17 -18.78 8.07
N ILE A 19 10.58 -17.72 7.53
CA ILE A 19 11.28 -16.45 7.25
C ILE A 19 11.82 -15.82 8.56
N ALA A 20 11.05 -15.86 9.64
CA ALA A 20 11.49 -15.35 10.93
C ALA A 20 12.69 -16.14 11.48
N VAL A 21 12.67 -17.47 11.38
CA VAL A 21 13.77 -18.31 11.88
C VAL A 21 15.03 -18.16 11.02
N THR A 22 14.91 -18.08 9.70
CA THR A 22 16.08 -17.87 8.82
C THR A 22 16.71 -16.49 8.99
N SER A 23 15.96 -15.49 9.44
CA SER A 23 16.51 -14.17 9.76
C SER A 23 17.41 -14.14 11.00
N LEU A 24 17.27 -15.11 11.92
CA LEU A 24 18.10 -15.21 13.14
C LEU A 24 19.52 -15.70 12.83
N VAL A 25 19.69 -16.43 11.73
CA VAL A 25 21.00 -16.87 11.22
C VAL A 25 21.40 -15.91 10.09
N ALA A 26 21.57 -14.64 10.45
CA ALA A 26 22.03 -13.62 9.52
C ALA A 26 23.54 -13.80 9.27
N ASP A 27 23.90 -14.81 8.50
CA ASP A 27 25.15 -14.86 7.76
C ASP A 27 24.86 -14.39 6.33
N ALA A 28 25.75 -13.59 5.75
CA ALA A 28 25.52 -13.00 4.44
C ALA A 28 25.20 -14.09 3.40
N GLN A 29 23.97 -14.09 2.86
CA GLN A 29 23.47 -15.14 1.96
C GLN A 29 24.06 -15.08 0.54
N CYS A 30 24.99 -14.15 0.28
CA CYS A 30 25.73 -14.06 -0.98
C CYS A 30 27.23 -14.28 -0.71
N PRO A 31 27.88 -15.29 -1.35
CA PRO A 31 29.28 -15.64 -1.09
C PRO A 31 30.25 -14.49 -1.45
N MET A 32 29.87 -13.63 -2.40
CA MET A 32 30.67 -12.45 -2.78
C MET A 32 30.66 -11.37 -1.67
N CYS A 33 29.49 -11.10 -1.11
CA CYS A 33 29.34 -10.15 0.00
C CYS A 33 30.06 -10.65 1.26
N ARG A 34 30.00 -11.96 1.53
CA ARG A 34 30.71 -12.61 2.64
C ARG A 34 32.23 -12.49 2.50
N MET A 35 32.79 -12.80 1.33
CA MET A 35 34.23 -12.74 1.10
C MET A 35 34.80 -11.32 1.22
N SER A 36 34.10 -10.32 0.67
CA SER A 36 34.48 -8.90 0.79
C SER A 36 34.43 -8.43 2.25
N ALA A 37 33.41 -8.88 3.00
CA ALA A 37 33.24 -8.57 4.39
C ALA A 37 34.33 -9.18 5.28
N GLU A 38 34.61 -10.48 5.13
CA GLU A 38 35.67 -11.18 5.87
C GLU A 38 37.07 -10.61 5.54
N SER A 39 37.31 -10.23 4.29
CA SER A 39 38.57 -9.58 3.88
C SER A 39 38.75 -8.19 4.50
N ASN A 40 37.66 -7.43 4.67
CA ASN A 40 37.68 -6.17 5.39
C ASN A 40 38.02 -6.36 6.87
N LEU A 41 37.39 -7.31 7.56
CA LEU A 41 37.71 -7.60 8.97
C LEU A 41 39.16 -8.07 9.15
N LYS A 42 39.66 -8.96 8.28
CA LYS A 42 41.03 -9.47 8.36
C LYS A 42 42.10 -8.37 8.21
N ASN A 43 41.79 -7.32 7.47
CA ASN A 43 42.66 -6.16 7.30
C ASN A 43 42.43 -5.06 8.36
N GLY A 44 41.68 -5.35 9.43
CA GLY A 44 41.40 -4.43 10.53
C GLY A 44 40.25 -3.44 10.28
N GLY A 45 39.52 -3.59 9.18
CA GLY A 45 38.38 -2.75 8.82
C GLY A 45 37.09 -3.14 9.56
N THR A 46 36.31 -2.14 9.98
CA THR A 46 35.03 -2.34 10.69
C THR A 46 33.82 -2.32 9.76
N ALA A 47 34.00 -2.07 8.46
CA ALA A 47 32.93 -1.90 7.48
C ALA A 47 31.99 -3.12 7.35
N ALA A 48 32.47 -4.30 7.74
CA ALA A 48 31.69 -5.53 7.69
C ALA A 48 30.99 -5.89 9.02
N ALA A 49 31.31 -5.18 10.11
CA ALA A 49 30.57 -5.24 11.36
C ALA A 49 29.25 -4.46 11.22
N GLY A 50 28.29 -5.02 10.48
CA GLY A 50 26.96 -4.40 10.29
C GLY A 50 26.33 -4.58 8.92
N LEU A 51 26.98 -5.25 7.98
CA LEU A 51 26.50 -5.41 6.60
C LEU A 51 25.06 -5.99 6.54
N ASN A 52 24.75 -6.97 7.38
CA ASN A 52 23.42 -7.58 7.43
C ASN A 52 22.33 -6.63 7.92
N LYS A 53 22.67 -5.70 8.83
CA LYS A 53 21.75 -4.62 9.24
C LYS A 53 21.53 -3.65 8.09
N GLY A 54 22.57 -3.35 7.31
CA GLY A 54 22.48 -2.51 6.12
C GLY A 54 21.55 -3.09 5.05
N ILE A 55 21.67 -4.38 4.74
CA ILE A 55 20.82 -5.06 3.73
C ILE A 55 19.34 -5.00 4.13
N ILE A 56 19.03 -5.28 5.40
CA ILE A 56 17.65 -5.22 5.90
C ILE A 56 17.09 -3.79 5.80
N TYR A 57 17.89 -2.77 6.15
CA TYR A 57 17.48 -1.37 6.01
C TYR A 57 17.18 -0.98 4.56
N LEU A 58 18.06 -1.36 3.62
CA LEU A 58 17.89 -1.06 2.21
C LEU A 58 16.68 -1.78 1.59
N LEU A 59 16.37 -2.99 2.04
CA LEU A 59 15.20 -3.73 1.59
C LEU A 59 13.90 -3.18 2.18
N ILE A 60 13.86 -2.74 3.44
CA ILE A 60 12.62 -2.25 4.08
C ILE A 60 12.11 -0.94 3.47
N ILE A 61 13.03 -0.03 3.11
CA ILE A 61 12.69 1.30 2.59
C ILE A 61 11.72 1.26 1.39
N PRO A 62 11.96 0.51 0.30
CA PRO A 62 11.06 0.49 -0.85
C PRO A 62 9.66 -0.05 -0.49
N TYR A 63 9.56 -1.01 0.43
CA TYR A 63 8.25 -1.54 0.86
C TYR A 63 7.44 -0.51 1.65
N ILE A 64 8.08 0.25 2.56
CA ILE A 64 7.41 1.31 3.32
C ILE A 64 6.94 2.42 2.37
N MET A 65 7.80 2.81 1.42
CA MET A 65 7.49 3.86 0.45
C MET A 65 6.27 3.49 -0.41
N ILE A 66 6.25 2.28 -0.99
CA ILE A 66 5.13 1.81 -1.81
C ILE A 66 3.86 1.66 -0.96
N SER A 67 3.97 1.12 0.25
CA SER A 67 2.83 0.95 1.17
C SER A 67 2.20 2.28 1.55
N THR A 68 3.02 3.32 1.80
CA THR A 68 2.54 4.66 2.13
C THR A 68 1.79 5.29 0.96
N ILE A 69 2.36 5.23 -0.24
CA ILE A 69 1.72 5.75 -1.46
C ILE A 69 0.40 5.01 -1.73
N GLY A 70 0.42 3.67 -1.64
CA GLY A 70 -0.78 2.86 -1.82
C GLY A 70 -1.87 3.18 -0.81
N TYR A 71 -1.52 3.37 0.46
CA TYR A 71 -2.45 3.77 1.51
C TYR A 71 -3.07 5.16 1.26
N LEU A 72 -2.25 6.15 0.89
CA LEU A 72 -2.72 7.49 0.55
C LEU A 72 -3.65 7.48 -0.67
N TRP A 73 -3.31 6.71 -1.71
CA TRP A 73 -4.14 6.56 -2.90
C TRP A 73 -5.49 5.91 -2.58
N TRP A 74 -5.49 4.83 -1.80
CA TRP A 74 -6.71 4.16 -1.36
C TRP A 74 -7.59 5.08 -0.52
N ARG A 75 -7.00 5.83 0.43
CA ARG A 75 -7.73 6.81 1.24
C ARG A 75 -8.37 7.90 0.37
N ASN A 76 -7.64 8.44 -0.60
CA ASN A 76 -8.17 9.48 -1.49
C ASN A 76 -9.32 8.95 -2.37
N ARG A 77 -9.19 7.72 -2.90
CA ARG A 77 -10.23 7.07 -3.71
C ARG A 77 -11.55 6.89 -2.97
N ARG A 78 -11.54 6.57 -1.67
CA ARG A 78 -12.76 6.43 -0.87
C ARG A 78 -13.48 7.75 -0.65
N LEU A 79 -12.73 8.84 -0.43
CA LEU A 79 -13.30 10.18 -0.29
C LEU A 79 -13.96 10.64 -1.61
N VAL A 80 -13.34 10.36 -2.75
CA VAL A 80 -13.91 10.72 -4.07
C VAL A 80 -15.21 9.95 -4.35
N GLN A 81 -15.29 8.66 -4.00
CA GLN A 81 -16.51 7.86 -4.17
C GLN A 81 -17.69 8.36 -3.32
N GLU A 82 -17.42 8.79 -2.09
CA GLU A 82 -18.43 9.37 -1.20
C GLU A 82 -18.98 10.70 -1.75
N GLN A 83 -18.13 11.51 -2.40
CA GLN A 83 -18.54 12.76 -3.06
C GLN A 83 -19.35 12.50 -4.34
N GLU A 84 -18.96 11.55 -5.20
CA GLU A 84 -19.72 11.20 -6.40
C GLU A 84 -21.16 10.72 -6.07
N GLN A 85 -21.33 9.93 -5.01
CA GLN A 85 -22.68 9.55 -4.57
C GLN A 85 -23.49 10.73 -4.05
N GLU A 86 -22.87 11.66 -3.31
CA GLU A 86 -23.55 12.84 -2.77
C GLU A 86 -23.94 13.82 -3.90
N ASP A 87 -23.08 13.99 -4.91
CA ASP A 87 -23.37 14.80 -6.09
C ASP A 87 -24.46 14.15 -6.97
N GLU A 88 -24.45 12.82 -7.13
CA GLU A 88 -25.51 12.08 -7.81
C GLU A 88 -26.85 12.21 -7.06
N ILE A 89 -26.86 11.99 -5.74
CA ILE A 89 -28.05 12.17 -4.89
C ILE A 89 -28.52 13.64 -4.92
N ARG A 90 -27.61 14.62 -4.87
CA ARG A 90 -27.93 16.04 -4.97
C ARG A 90 -28.55 16.37 -6.31
N SER A 91 -28.03 15.85 -7.41
CA SER A 91 -28.60 16.03 -8.74
C SER A 91 -30.01 15.42 -8.88
N LEU A 92 -30.30 14.35 -8.14
CA LEU A 92 -31.63 13.75 -8.05
C LEU A 92 -32.59 14.53 -7.12
N LEU A 93 -32.05 15.19 -6.09
CA LEU A 93 -32.80 16.00 -5.13
C LEU A 93 -32.96 17.46 -5.57
N GLU A 94 -32.20 17.91 -6.57
CA GLU A 94 -32.42 19.18 -7.24
C GLU A 94 -33.51 18.95 -8.30
N PRO A 95 -34.76 19.37 -8.06
CA PRO A 95 -35.79 19.19 -9.06
C PRO A 95 -35.43 20.07 -10.25
N HIS A 96 -35.02 19.42 -11.34
CA HIS A 96 -34.95 19.98 -12.69
C HIS A 96 -36.29 20.64 -13.11
N ASP A 97 -37.35 20.41 -12.34
CA ASP A 97 -38.71 20.88 -12.57
C ASP A 97 -39.01 22.28 -12.00
N LEU A 98 -38.20 22.84 -11.08
CA LEU A 98 -38.47 24.20 -10.56
C LEU A 98 -37.96 25.30 -11.49
N VAL A 99 -36.95 25.02 -12.32
CA VAL A 99 -36.46 25.97 -13.33
C VAL A 99 -37.39 25.96 -14.55
N ILE A 100 -37.79 24.79 -15.04
CA ILE A 100 -38.68 24.67 -16.21
C ILE A 100 -40.05 25.31 -15.95
N SER A 101 -40.62 25.12 -14.76
CA SER A 101 -41.90 25.76 -14.42
C SER A 101 -41.81 27.29 -14.38
N SER A 102 -40.67 27.86 -13.99
CA SER A 102 -40.49 29.33 -13.98
C SER A 102 -40.22 29.91 -15.37
N THR A 103 -39.50 29.19 -16.24
CA THR A 103 -39.21 29.64 -17.61
C THR A 103 -40.44 29.53 -18.51
N GLU A 104 -41.22 28.45 -18.39
CA GLU A 104 -42.47 28.28 -19.15
C GLU A 104 -43.58 29.23 -18.66
N PHE A 105 -43.60 29.56 -17.36
CA PHE A 105 -44.48 30.60 -16.82
C PHE A 105 -44.11 32.01 -17.31
N ASN A 106 -42.82 32.33 -17.43
CA ASN A 106 -42.37 33.65 -17.86
C ASN A 106 -42.61 33.89 -19.37
N GLU A 107 -42.52 32.85 -20.21
CA GLU A 107 -42.86 32.93 -21.64
C GLU A 107 -44.36 33.17 -21.86
N LYS A 108 -45.23 32.67 -20.97
CA LYS A 108 -46.69 32.84 -21.06
C LYS A 108 -47.19 34.21 -20.59
N ILE A 109 -46.34 35.03 -19.98
CA ILE A 109 -46.64 36.40 -19.53
C ILE A 109 -46.33 37.43 -20.65
N GLU A 110 -45.49 37.09 -21.63
CA GLU A 110 -45.13 37.97 -22.76
C GLU A 110 -46.01 37.80 -24.03
N GLN A 111 -47.02 36.93 -24.00
CA GLN A 111 -48.06 36.82 -25.03
C GLN A 111 -49.42 37.27 -24.50
#